data_AF-A0AAW9PWY1-F1
#
_entry.id   AF-A0AAW9PWY1-F1
#
_cell.length_a   1.000
_cell.length_b   1.000
_cell.length_c   1.000
_cell.angle_alpha   90.00
_cell.angle_beta   90.00
_cell.angle_gamma   90.00
#
_symmetry.space_group_name_H-M   'P 1'
#
loop_
_entity.id
_entity.type
_entity.pdbx_description
1 polymer ?
#
loop_
_entity_poly.entity_id
_entity_poly.type
_entity_poly.pdbx_seq_one_letter_code
_entity_poly.pdbx_strand_id
1 'polypeptide(L)'
;MAKVQAYVSDEVADKINAIVEKRRVEGAKDKDISFSSISTMLLELGLRVYEAQMERKESGFNQMAFNKALLESVIKTQFTVNKVLGIECLSPHVSGNPRWEWPGLIENIRDDVQEVMLRFFPDEESEDEE
;
A
#
# COMPACT_ATOMS: atom_id res chain seq x y z
N MET A 1 -18.21 -18.74 34.96
CA MET A 1 -18.02 -17.98 33.72
C MET A 1 -19.39 -17.68 33.12
N ALA A 2 -19.57 -16.48 32.56
CA ALA A 2 -20.80 -16.16 31.83
C ALA A 2 -20.88 -17.00 30.55
N LYS A 3 -22.09 -17.46 30.19
CA LYS A 3 -22.34 -18.16 28.93
C LYS A 3 -22.58 -17.13 27.83
N VAL A 4 -21.76 -17.14 26.80
CA VAL A 4 -21.95 -16.34 25.58
C VAL A 4 -22.51 -17.25 24.48
N GLN A 5 -23.57 -16.80 23.81
CA GLN A 5 -24.10 -17.44 22.61
C GLN A 5 -23.90 -16.47 21.45
N ALA A 6 -23.13 -16.89 20.44
CA ALA A 6 -22.85 -16.10 19.26
C ALA A 6 -23.13 -16.94 18.02
N TYR A 7 -23.78 -16.34 17.03
CA TYR A 7 -23.98 -16.94 15.72
C TYR A 7 -22.82 -16.52 14.82
N VAL A 8 -22.06 -17.49 14.32
CA VAL A 8 -20.89 -17.28 13.46
C VAL A 8 -21.15 -17.91 12.10
N SER A 9 -20.41 -17.49 11.07
CA SER A 9 -20.46 -18.14 9.76
C SER A 9 -19.88 -19.55 9.82
N ASP A 10 -20.27 -20.39 8.87
CA ASP A 10 -19.75 -21.76 8.74
C ASP A 10 -18.21 -21.77 8.62
N GLU A 11 -17.63 -20.80 7.89
CA GLU A 11 -16.19 -20.64 7.77
C GLU A 11 -15.49 -20.46 9.14
N VAL A 12 -16.08 -19.69 10.05
CA VAL A 12 -15.53 -19.48 11.39
C VAL A 12 -15.67 -20.73 12.24
N ALA A 13 -16.82 -21.40 12.16
CA ALA A 13 -17.04 -22.66 12.87
C ALA A 13 -16.04 -23.74 12.42
N ASP A 14 -15.80 -23.88 11.12
CA ASP A 14 -14.85 -24.83 10.54
C ASP A 14 -13.42 -24.53 10.98
N LYS A 15 -13.01 -23.26 11.01
CA LYS A 15 -11.69 -22.86 11.51
C LYS A 15 -11.51 -23.21 12.99
N ILE A 16 -12.53 -23.00 13.83
CA ILE A 16 -12.47 -23.36 15.25
C ILE A 16 -12.36 -24.89 15.40
N ASN A 17 -13.14 -25.65 14.64
CA ASN A 17 -13.07 -27.12 14.62
C ASN A 17 -11.68 -27.62 14.19
N ALA A 18 -11.08 -27.01 13.17
CA ALA A 18 -9.73 -27.35 12.73
C ALA A 18 -8.67 -27.10 13.83
N ILE A 19 -8.82 -26.04 14.62
CA ILE A 19 -7.93 -25.75 15.76
C ILE A 19 -8.12 -26.79 16.87
N VAL A 20 -9.36 -27.17 17.17
CA VAL A 20 -9.68 -28.23 18.13
C VAL A 20 -8.98 -29.53 17.74
N GLU A 21 -9.11 -29.95 16.48
CA GLU A 21 -8.53 -31.20 15.99
C GLU A 21 -6.99 -31.14 16.00
N LYS A 22 -6.41 -30.01 15.57
CA LYS A 22 -4.95 -29.80 15.64
C LYS A 22 -4.41 -29.96 17.07
N ARG A 23 -5.09 -29.36 18.05
CA ARG A 23 -4.69 -29.44 19.46
C ARG A 23 -4.82 -30.85 20.03
N ARG A 24 -5.80 -31.63 19.56
CA ARG A 24 -5.93 -33.05 19.90
C ARG A 24 -4.75 -33.86 19.35
N VAL A 25 -4.36 -33.63 18.09
CA VAL A 25 -3.20 -34.27 17.46
C VAL A 25 -1.90 -33.95 18.20
N GLU A 26 -1.78 -32.74 18.75
CA GLU A 26 -0.63 -32.30 19.58
C GLU A 26 -0.58 -32.96 20.97
N GLY A 27 -1.49 -33.90 21.28
CA GLY A 27 -1.47 -34.72 22.50
C GLY A 27 -2.11 -34.07 23.72
N ALA A 28 -2.85 -32.97 23.55
CA ALA A 28 -3.59 -32.38 24.64
C ALA A 28 -4.84 -33.21 24.98
N LYS A 29 -5.17 -33.26 26.28
CA LYS A 29 -6.21 -34.15 26.80
C LYS A 29 -7.58 -33.73 26.26
N ASP A 30 -8.36 -34.71 25.81
CA ASP A 30 -9.74 -34.51 25.32
C ASP A 30 -10.66 -33.78 26.31
N LYS A 31 -10.35 -33.84 27.61
CA LYS A 31 -11.12 -33.15 28.65
C LYS A 31 -10.88 -31.63 28.70
N ASP A 32 -9.73 -31.18 28.18
CA ASP A 32 -9.30 -29.78 28.27
C ASP A 32 -9.58 -29.01 26.96
N ILE A 33 -9.89 -29.73 25.87
CA ILE A 33 -10.12 -29.13 24.54
C ILE A 33 -11.56 -29.38 24.11
N SER A 34 -12.28 -28.28 23.93
CA SER A 34 -13.62 -28.27 23.36
C SER A 34 -13.76 -27.08 22.43
N PHE A 35 -14.76 -27.12 21.56
CA PHE A 35 -15.14 -25.97 20.74
C PHE A 35 -15.32 -24.71 21.60
N SER A 36 -15.97 -24.84 22.75
CA SER A 36 -16.20 -23.73 23.68
C SER A 36 -14.90 -23.19 24.28
N SER A 37 -13.95 -24.04 24.69
CA SER A 37 -12.70 -23.57 25.31
C SER A 37 -11.81 -22.84 24.30
N ILE A 38 -11.72 -23.35 23.07
CA ILE A 38 -11.02 -22.66 21.98
C ILE A 38 -11.73 -21.34 21.62
N SER A 39 -13.06 -21.32 21.56
CA SER A 39 -13.83 -20.11 21.27
C SER A 39 -13.60 -19.03 22.33
N THR A 40 -13.58 -19.39 23.62
CA THR A 40 -13.27 -18.45 24.72
C THR A 40 -11.85 -17.88 24.58
N MET A 41 -10.85 -18.72 24.31
CA MET A 41 -9.48 -18.27 24.10
C MET A 41 -9.34 -17.33 22.90
N LEU A 42 -10.04 -17.61 21.80
CA LEU A 42 -10.06 -16.74 20.62
C LEU A 42 -10.75 -15.40 20.90
N LEU A 43 -11.83 -15.38 21.70
CA LEU A 43 -12.49 -14.15 22.12
C LEU A 43 -11.56 -13.28 22.98
N GLU A 44 -10.87 -13.86 23.96
CA GLU A 44 -9.91 -13.13 24.81
C GLU A 44 -8.71 -12.62 24.01
N LEU A 45 -8.19 -13.42 23.07
CA LEU A 45 -7.13 -12.98 22.18
C LEU A 45 -7.62 -11.86 21.25
N GLY A 46 -8.82 -12.00 20.69
CA GLY A 46 -9.44 -11.01 19.82
C GLY A 46 -9.65 -9.67 20.53
N LEU A 47 -10.10 -9.69 21.80
CA LEU A 47 -10.24 -8.48 22.61
C LEU A 47 -8.90 -7.79 22.85
N ARG A 48 -7.84 -8.54 23.22
CA ARG A 48 -6.49 -7.97 23.38
C ARG A 48 -5.97 -7.33 22.10
N VAL A 49 -6.21 -7.96 20.95
CA VAL A 49 -5.81 -7.41 19.64
C VAL A 49 -6.63 -6.18 19.30
N TYR A 50 -7.94 -6.18 19.59
CA TYR A 50 -8.81 -5.03 19.36
C TYR A 50 -8.39 -3.82 20.21
N GLU A 51 -8.08 -4.02 21.49
CA GLU A 51 -7.57 -2.98 22.38
C GLU A 51 -6.23 -2.43 21.89
N ALA A 52 -5.27 -3.31 21.57
CA ALA A 52 -3.98 -2.90 21.02
C ALA A 52 -4.11 -2.16 19.67
N GLN A 53 -5.11 -2.51 18.85
CA GLN A 53 -5.42 -1.77 17.63
C GLN A 53 -6.09 -0.43 17.93
N MET A 54 -6.95 -0.33 18.95
CA MET A 54 -7.58 0.92 19.35
C MET A 54 -6.58 1.93 19.91
N GLU A 55 -5.62 1.48 20.71
CA GLU A 55 -4.48 2.29 21.16
C GLU A 55 -3.62 2.77 19.97
N ARG A 56 -3.54 1.97 18.89
CA ARG A 56 -2.88 2.34 17.63
C ARG A 56 -3.77 3.13 16.65
N LYS A 57 -5.08 3.26 16.90
CA LYS A 57 -6.07 3.87 16.00
C LYS A 57 -6.12 5.40 16.10
N GLU A 58 -5.19 6.05 16.80
CA GLU A 58 -4.60 7.25 16.20
C GLU A 58 -3.84 6.84 14.93
N SER A 59 -4.59 6.44 13.90
CA SER A 59 -4.08 6.35 12.54
C SER A 59 -3.82 7.79 12.10
N GLY A 60 -2.67 8.33 12.51
CA GLY A 60 -2.19 9.67 12.17
C GLY A 60 -1.88 9.85 10.68
N PHE A 61 -2.18 8.84 9.86
CA PHE A 61 -2.01 8.93 8.43
C PHE A 61 -3.19 9.67 7.79
N ASN A 62 -2.99 10.95 7.57
CA ASN A 62 -3.90 11.79 6.81
C ASN A 62 -3.51 11.72 5.33
N GLN A 63 -4.31 11.00 4.54
CA GLN A 63 -4.09 10.85 3.08
C GLN A 63 -3.98 12.19 2.36
N MET A 64 -4.80 13.19 2.73
CA MET A 64 -4.76 14.51 2.09
C MET A 64 -3.46 15.25 2.42
N ALA A 65 -3.01 15.18 3.67
CA ALA A 65 -1.73 15.76 4.07
C ALA A 65 -0.55 15.07 3.37
N PHE A 66 -0.60 13.74 3.25
CA PHE A 66 0.39 12.97 2.51
C PHE A 66 0.41 13.33 1.03
N ASN A 67 -0.74 13.35 0.36
CA ASN A 67 -0.86 13.71 -1.05
C ASN A 67 -0.34 15.14 -1.31
N LYS A 68 -0.68 16.09 -0.42
CA LYS A 68 -0.17 17.46 -0.49
C LYS A 68 1.35 17.51 -0.38
N ALA A 69 1.92 16.84 0.62
CA ALA A 69 3.37 16.83 0.84
C ALA A 69 4.13 16.15 -0.31
N LEU A 70 3.58 15.06 -0.85
CA LEU A 70 4.13 14.34 -1.99
C LEU A 70 4.12 15.23 -3.23
N LEU A 71 2.96 15.82 -3.57
CA LEU A 71 2.81 16.69 -4.73
C LEU A 71 3.74 17.92 -4.64
N GLU A 72 3.80 18.55 -3.47
CA GLU A 72 4.70 19.69 -3.23
C GLU A 72 6.17 19.31 -3.43
N SER A 73 6.59 18.14 -2.93
CA SER A 73 7.97 17.67 -3.04
C SER A 73 8.35 17.32 -4.49
N VAL A 74 7.44 16.66 -5.23
CA VAL A 74 7.65 16.31 -6.64
C VAL A 74 7.74 17.57 -7.50
N ILE A 75 6.80 18.52 -7.33
CA ILE A 75 6.80 19.79 -8.09
C ILE A 75 8.07 20.60 -7.80
N LYS A 76 8.46 20.74 -6.53
CA LYS A 76 9.69 21.46 -6.15
C LYS A 76 10.93 20.82 -6.76
N THR A 77 11.01 19.49 -6.73
CA THR A 77 12.11 18.74 -7.34
C THR A 77 12.15 18.97 -8.85
N GLN A 78 11.02 18.84 -9.55
CA GLN A 78 10.96 19.07 -11.00
C GLN A 78 11.43 20.47 -11.39
N PHE A 79 10.95 21.52 -10.70
CA PHE A 79 11.38 22.89 -10.97
C PHE A 79 12.86 23.11 -10.69
N THR A 80 13.40 22.51 -9.63
CA THR A 80 14.81 22.63 -9.27
C THR A 80 15.68 21.92 -10.28
N VAL A 81 15.32 20.69 -10.67
CA VAL A 81 16.04 19.89 -11.67
C VAL A 81 16.02 20.57 -13.04
N ASN A 82 14.89 21.15 -13.46
CA ASN A 82 14.83 21.92 -14.72
C ASN A 82 15.82 23.09 -14.73
N LYS A 83 16.00 23.79 -13.61
CA LYS A 83 16.98 24.87 -13.49
C LYS A 83 18.42 24.35 -13.50
N VAL A 84 18.69 23.26 -12.79
CA VAL A 84 20.00 22.60 -12.79
C VAL A 84 20.35 22.13 -14.20
N LEU A 85 19.42 21.48 -14.90
CA LEU A 85 19.60 21.05 -16.28
C LEU A 85 19.93 22.24 -17.20
N GLY A 86 19.22 23.36 -17.05
CA GLY A 86 19.51 24.58 -17.81
C GLY A 86 20.91 25.14 -17.55
N ILE A 87 21.39 25.11 -16.29
CA ILE A 87 22.76 25.52 -15.94
C ILE A 87 23.79 24.57 -16.55
N GLU A 88 23.55 23.26 -16.47
CA GLU A 88 24.47 22.24 -17.00
C GLU A 88 24.58 22.30 -18.53
N CYS A 89 23.50 22.64 -19.24
CA CYS A 89 23.54 22.84 -20.70
C CYS A 89 24.43 24.03 -21.11
N LEU A 90 24.70 24.96 -20.20
CA LEU A 90 25.63 26.09 -20.41
C LEU A 90 27.07 25.77 -19.98
N SER A 91 27.31 24.58 -19.45
CA SER A 91 28.63 24.18 -18.97
C SER A 91 29.63 24.09 -20.13
N PRO A 92 30.86 24.64 -19.98
CA PRO A 92 31.87 24.60 -21.04
C PRO A 92 32.30 23.17 -21.39
N HIS A 93 32.14 22.22 -20.47
CA HIS A 93 32.49 20.81 -20.66
C HIS A 93 31.57 20.05 -21.62
N VAL A 94 30.35 20.56 -21.84
CA VAL A 94 29.37 19.99 -22.79
C VAL A 94 29.17 20.85 -24.03
N SER A 95 29.87 22.00 -24.10
CA SER A 95 29.77 22.95 -25.20
C SER A 95 30.16 22.30 -26.54
N GLY A 96 29.33 22.52 -27.57
CA GLY A 96 29.51 21.96 -28.91
C GLY A 96 29.09 20.49 -29.06
N ASN A 97 28.53 19.86 -28.02
CA ASN A 97 27.94 18.53 -28.13
C ASN A 97 26.42 18.63 -28.38
N PRO A 98 25.91 18.21 -29.54
CA PRO A 98 24.50 18.33 -29.89
C PRO A 98 23.57 17.51 -28.98
N ARG A 99 24.09 16.53 -28.24
CA ARG A 99 23.31 15.75 -27.26
C ARG A 99 22.87 16.55 -26.04
N TRP A 100 23.63 17.59 -25.71
CA TRP A 100 23.40 18.42 -24.53
C TRP A 100 22.84 19.80 -24.90
N GLU A 101 22.42 19.97 -26.15
CA GLU A 101 21.73 21.18 -26.59
C GLU A 101 20.32 21.22 -26.01
N TRP A 102 19.98 22.37 -25.45
CA TRP A 102 18.72 22.60 -24.75
C TRP A 102 17.46 22.21 -25.54
N PRO A 103 17.31 22.55 -26.84
CA PRO A 103 16.10 22.20 -27.59
C PRO A 103 15.91 20.69 -27.73
N GLY A 104 16.98 19.94 -28.06
CA GLY A 104 16.90 18.50 -28.24
C GLY A 104 16.64 17.75 -26.93
N LEU A 105 17.20 18.23 -25.82
CA LEU A 105 16.92 17.66 -24.50
C LEU A 105 15.45 17.85 -24.08
N ILE A 106 14.87 19.02 -24.34
CA ILE A 106 13.45 19.26 -24.02
C ILE A 106 12.55 18.34 -24.84
N GLU A 107 12.82 18.20 -26.13
CA GLU A 107 12.04 17.32 -27.01
C GLU A 107 12.12 15.87 -26.53
N ASN A 108 13.32 15.35 -26.27
CA ASN A 108 13.48 13.99 -25.74
C ASN A 108 12.75 13.80 -24.41
N ILE A 109 12.88 14.72 -23.45
CA ILE A 109 12.20 14.62 -22.16
C ILE A 109 10.68 14.63 -22.34
N ARG A 110 10.16 15.48 -23.23
CA ARG A 110 8.72 15.55 -23.53
C ARG A 110 8.22 14.22 -24.09
N ASP A 111 8.94 13.69 -25.07
CA ASP A 111 8.54 12.47 -25.79
C ASP A 111 8.61 11.24 -24.86
N ASP A 112 9.67 11.12 -24.05
CA ASP A 112 9.81 10.08 -23.02
C ASP A 112 8.68 10.15 -21.97
N VAL A 113 8.35 11.36 -21.51
CA VAL A 113 7.25 11.55 -20.55
C VAL A 113 5.92 11.19 -21.19
N GLN A 114 5.69 11.57 -22.44
CA GLN A 114 4.45 11.25 -23.15
C GLN A 114 4.28 9.73 -23.31
N GLU A 115 5.33 8.99 -23.66
CA GLU A 115 5.29 7.52 -23.74
C GLU A 115 4.88 6.88 -22.41
N VAL A 116 5.46 7.35 -21.30
CA VAL A 116 5.12 6.85 -19.95
C VAL A 116 3.69 7.22 -19.57
N MET A 117 3.24 8.44 -19.87
CA MET A 117 1.90 8.90 -19.54
C MET A 117 0.82 8.12 -20.31
N LEU A 118 1.01 7.93 -21.62
CA LEU A 118 0.06 7.20 -22.48
C LEU A 118 -0.16 5.76 -22.03
N ARG A 119 0.84 5.12 -21.40
CA ARG A 119 0.69 3.76 -20.85
C ARG A 119 -0.35 3.66 -19.73
N PHE A 120 -0.51 4.72 -18.94
CA PHE A 120 -1.41 4.74 -17.77
C PHE A 120 -2.65 5.61 -17.99
N PHE A 121 -2.56 6.57 -18.90
CA PHE A 121 -3.59 7.55 -19.24
C PHE A 121 -3.62 7.70 -20.77
N PRO A 122 -4.20 6.72 -21.50
CA PRO A 122 -4.34 6.83 -22.94
C PRO A 122 -5.32 7.95 -23.29
N ASP A 123 -5.15 8.56 -24.47
CA ASP A 123 -6.07 9.58 -24.94
C ASP A 123 -7.48 8.96 -25.18
N GLU A 124 -8.52 9.68 -24.79
CA GLU A 124 -9.93 9.23 -24.78
C GLU A 124 -10.44 8.76 -26.16
N GLU A 125 -9.73 9.03 -27.26
CA GLU A 125 -10.05 8.50 -28.60
C GLU A 125 -9.79 6.98 -28.76
N SER A 126 -9.27 6.31 -27.72
CA SER A 126 -9.02 4.86 -27.71
C SER A 126 -10.07 4.03 -26.95
N GLU A 127 -11.07 4.67 -26.31
CA GLU A 127 -12.12 3.98 -25.56
C GLU A 127 -13.43 3.76 -26.37
N ASP A 128 -13.51 4.24 -27.61
CA ASP A 128 -14.67 4.03 -28.50
C ASP A 128 -14.61 2.72 -29.33
N GLU A 129 -13.60 1.88 -29.12
CA GLU A 129 -13.47 0.55 -29.75
C GLU A 129 -13.39 -0.58 -28.69
N GLU A 130 -14.46 -0.80 -27.91
CA GLU A 130 -14.81 -2.14 -27.38
C GLU A 130 -16.30 -2.27 -26.98
#